data_AF-A0AB33T9C2-F1
#
_entry.id   AF-A0AB33T9C2-F1
#
_cell.length_a   1.000
_cell.length_b   1.000
_cell.length_c   1.000
_cell.angle_alpha   90.00
_cell.angle_beta   90.00
_cell.angle_gamma   90.00
#
_symmetry.space_group_name_H-M   'P 1'
#
loop_
_entity.id
_entity.type
_entity.pdbx_description
1 polymer ?
#
loop_
_entity_poly.entity_id
_entity_poly.type
_entity_poly.pdbx_seq_one_letter_code
_entity_poly.pdbx_strand_id
1 'polypeptide(L)'
;MSLAVEQLLAGYRASGREFTAAGVRSFALDAGAPDAEPVVCVHGVPASSYLYRKVVAAVAHRGLRGIAVDLPGLGYAERPADFDYTWTGLGRWLLAAVDALELERFHLVVHDIGGPIRVRSRRSTA
;
A
#
# COMPACT_ATOMS: atom_id res chain seq x y z
N MET A 1 -2.05 3.82 -26.95
CA MET A 1 -2.73 2.92 -25.99
C MET A 1 -4.23 3.02 -26.29
N SER A 2 -5.04 1.96 -26.16
CA SER A 2 -6.47 2.07 -26.52
C SER A 2 -7.24 2.87 -25.47
N LEU A 3 -8.32 3.55 -25.89
CA LEU A 3 -9.21 4.31 -25.01
C LEU A 3 -9.68 3.50 -23.79
N ALA A 4 -9.93 2.20 -23.99
CA ALA A 4 -10.34 1.28 -22.93
C ALA A 4 -9.28 1.09 -21.84
N VAL A 5 -7.99 1.07 -22.21
CA VAL A 5 -6.90 0.94 -21.23
C VAL A 5 -6.74 2.23 -20.43
N GLU A 6 -6.86 3.39 -21.07
CA GLU A 6 -6.80 4.68 -20.37
C GLU A 6 -7.93 4.83 -19.36
N GLN A 7 -9.15 4.45 -19.73
CA GLN A 7 -10.30 4.44 -18.83
C GLN A 7 -10.08 3.49 -17.64
N LEU A 8 -9.50 2.31 -17.86
CA LEU A 8 -9.19 1.37 -16.79
C LEU A 8 -8.15 1.92 -15.82
N LEU A 9 -7.09 2.55 -16.34
CA LEU A 9 -6.06 3.16 -15.50
C LEU A 9 -6.58 4.38 -14.73
N ALA A 10 -7.41 5.22 -15.38
CA ALA A 10 -8.04 6.35 -14.71
C ALA A 10 -9.00 5.89 -13.61
N GLY A 11 -9.83 4.88 -13.87
CA GLY A 11 -10.71 4.28 -12.88
C GLY A 11 -9.94 3.65 -11.73
N TYR A 12 -8.82 2.97 -12.02
CA TYR A 12 -7.97 2.40 -10.98
C TYR A 12 -7.33 3.50 -10.11
N ARG A 13 -6.77 4.55 -10.71
CA ARG A 13 -6.19 5.67 -9.94
C ARG A 13 -7.24 6.41 -9.11
N ALA A 14 -8.47 6.53 -9.59
CA ALA A 14 -9.58 7.12 -8.85
C ALA A 14 -10.09 6.24 -7.69
N SER A 15 -9.80 4.93 -7.71
CA SER A 15 -10.20 3.98 -6.66
C SER A 15 -9.29 3.97 -5.43
N GLY A 16 -8.22 4.77 -5.44
CA GLY A 16 -7.30 4.92 -4.32
C GLY A 16 -6.97 6.37 -4.03
N ARG A 17 -5.90 6.57 -3.26
CA ARG A 17 -5.44 7.89 -2.84
C ARG A 17 -3.93 8.00 -2.96
N GLU A 18 -3.46 9.20 -3.27
CA GLU A 18 -2.04 9.53 -3.17
C GLU A 18 -1.70 9.91 -1.73
N PHE A 19 -0.48 9.59 -1.32
CA PHE A 19 0.08 9.99 -0.04
C PHE A 19 1.60 10.14 -0.15
N THR A 20 2.22 10.74 0.85
CA THR A 20 3.68 10.88 0.91
C THR A 20 4.19 10.20 2.16
N ALA A 21 5.23 9.37 2.02
CA ALA A 21 5.89 8.70 3.13
C ALA A 21 7.41 8.78 2.95
N ALA A 22 8.10 9.20 4.02
CA ALA A 22 9.55 9.41 4.03
C ALA A 22 10.07 10.22 2.82
N GLY A 23 9.31 11.25 2.40
CA GLY A 23 9.68 12.11 1.27
C GLY A 23 9.40 11.54 -0.12
N VAL A 24 8.75 10.38 -0.23
CA VAL A 24 8.40 9.73 -1.50
C VAL A 24 6.89 9.76 -1.70
N ARG A 25 6.41 10.31 -2.82
CA ARG A 25 4.98 10.23 -3.20
C ARG A 25 4.66 8.82 -3.66
N SER A 26 3.55 8.28 -3.13
CA SER A 26 3.05 6.94 -3.42
C SER A 26 1.52 6.94 -3.55
N PHE A 27 0.98 5.76 -3.83
CA PHE A 27 -0.43 5.48 -4.03
C PHE A 27 -0.86 4.32 -3.13
N ALA A 28 -2.04 4.46 -2.54
CA ALA A 28 -2.72 3.40 -1.82
C ALA A 28 -4.09 3.15 -2.44
N LEU A 29 -4.36 1.92 -2.87
CA LEU A 29 -5.73 1.47 -3.06
C LEU A 29 -6.36 1.34 -1.67
N ASP A 30 -7.49 1.98 -1.42
CA ASP A 30 -8.10 2.10 -0.09
C ASP A 30 -9.62 1.94 -0.21
N ALA A 31 -10.17 0.88 0.39
CA ALA A 31 -11.60 0.57 0.32
C ALA A 31 -12.12 0.02 1.65
N GLY A 32 -13.38 0.35 1.97
CA GLY A 32 -14.03 0.03 3.23
C GLY A 32 -14.30 1.30 4.06
N ALA A 33 -14.98 1.13 5.19
CA ALA A 33 -15.26 2.26 6.08
C ALA A 33 -13.94 2.77 6.71
N PRO A 34 -13.73 4.09 6.85
CA PRO A 34 -12.48 4.65 7.40
C PRO A 34 -12.13 4.15 8.81
N ASP A 35 -13.15 3.84 9.62
CA ASP A 35 -13.11 3.37 11.00
C ASP A 35 -13.11 1.84 11.15
N ALA A 36 -13.23 1.10 10.05
CA ALA A 36 -13.15 -0.36 10.06
C ALA A 36 -11.72 -0.86 10.30
N GLU A 37 -11.58 -2.06 10.87
CA GLU A 37 -10.28 -2.66 11.17
C GLU A 37 -9.44 -2.84 9.88
N PRO A 38 -8.21 -2.28 9.80
CA PRO A 38 -7.44 -2.27 8.56
C PRO A 38 -6.75 -3.61 8.25
N VAL A 39 -6.68 -3.92 6.96
CA VAL A 39 -5.86 -4.97 6.37
C VAL A 39 -4.92 -4.33 5.35
N VAL A 40 -3.64 -4.28 5.68
CA VAL A 40 -2.59 -3.72 4.82
C VAL A 40 -1.98 -4.83 3.97
N CYS A 41 -2.05 -4.66 2.66
CA CYS A 41 -1.53 -5.56 1.65
C CYS A 41 -0.25 -4.98 1.03
N VAL A 42 0.84 -5.75 1.07
CA VAL A 42 2.15 -5.37 0.52
C VAL A 42 2.50 -6.31 -0.63
N HIS A 43 2.77 -5.73 -1.80
CA HIS A 43 3.10 -6.50 -3.00
C HIS A 43 4.60 -6.83 -3.08
N GLY A 44 4.93 -7.76 -3.99
CA GLY A 44 6.29 -8.10 -4.34
C GLY A 44 6.81 -7.36 -5.57
N VAL A 45 7.95 -7.80 -6.10
CA VAL A 45 8.48 -7.33 -7.39
C VAL A 45 8.11 -8.30 -8.52
N PRO A 46 7.85 -7.83 -9.76
CA PRO A 46 7.75 -6.45 -10.22
C PRO A 46 6.29 -5.93 -10.20
N ALA A 47 5.52 -6.22 -9.15
CA ALA A 47 4.09 -5.94 -9.09
C ALA A 47 3.76 -4.52 -8.58
N SER A 48 2.48 -4.25 -8.32
CA SER A 48 1.97 -3.05 -7.65
C SER A 48 0.75 -3.40 -6.77
N SER A 49 0.20 -2.41 -6.08
CA SER A 49 -1.10 -2.48 -5.38
C SER A 49 -2.23 -3.07 -6.25
N TYR A 50 -2.13 -2.97 -7.57
CA TYR A 50 -3.11 -3.52 -8.52
C TYR A 50 -3.27 -5.04 -8.39
N LEU A 51 -2.23 -5.74 -7.91
CA LEU A 51 -2.27 -7.17 -7.57
C LEU A 51 -3.41 -7.47 -6.60
N TYR A 52 -3.66 -6.57 -5.64
CA TYR A 52 -4.64 -6.74 -4.57
C TYR A 52 -6.02 -6.16 -4.88
N ARG A 53 -6.29 -5.62 -6.07
CA ARG A 53 -7.57 -4.95 -6.38
C ARG A 53 -8.83 -5.75 -6.04
N LYS A 54 -8.77 -7.08 -6.23
CA LYS A 54 -9.87 -7.98 -5.88
C LYS A 54 -9.87 -8.36 -4.39
N VAL A 55 -8.70 -8.42 -3.78
CA VAL A 55 -8.54 -8.73 -2.35
C VAL A 55 -9.04 -7.57 -1.50
N VAL A 56 -8.62 -6.35 -1.79
CA VAL A 56 -9.08 -5.14 -1.11
C VAL A 56 -10.60 -5.00 -1.19
N ALA A 57 -11.19 -5.21 -2.37
CA ALA A 57 -12.64 -5.21 -2.52
C ALA A 57 -13.31 -6.32 -1.67
N ALA A 58 -12.79 -7.55 -1.70
CA ALA A 58 -13.35 -8.66 -0.94
C ALA A 58 -13.25 -8.44 0.58
N VAL A 59 -12.15 -7.86 1.06
CA VAL A 59 -11.94 -7.47 2.47
C VAL A 59 -12.94 -6.38 2.86
N ALA A 60 -13.11 -5.35 2.02
CA ALA A 60 -14.10 -4.29 2.23
C ALA A 60 -15.53 -4.84 2.34
N HIS A 61 -15.90 -5.79 1.48
CA HIS A 61 -17.20 -6.47 1.55
C HIS A 61 -17.41 -7.29 2.83
N ARG A 62 -16.34 -7.62 3.57
CA ARG A 62 -16.42 -8.33 4.86
C ARG A 62 -16.49 -7.37 6.06
N GLY A 63 -16.56 -6.06 5.83
CA GLY A 63 -16.65 -5.05 6.89
C GLY A 63 -15.30 -4.61 7.46
N LEU A 64 -14.20 -4.92 6.78
CA LEU A 64 -12.84 -4.47 7.11
C LEU A 64 -12.42 -3.33 6.17
N ARG A 65 -11.32 -2.63 6.48
CA ARG A 65 -10.72 -1.63 5.57
C ARG A 65 -9.53 -2.24 4.85
N GLY A 66 -9.66 -2.50 3.55
CA GLY A 66 -8.56 -3.02 2.72
C GLY A 66 -7.68 -1.88 2.20
N ILE A 67 -6.37 -1.98 2.41
CA ILE A 67 -5.39 -0.99 1.97
C ILE A 67 -4.26 -1.70 1.24
N ALA A 68 -3.94 -1.32 0.01
CA ALA A 68 -2.77 -1.85 -0.72
C ALA A 68 -1.88 -0.70 -1.21
N VAL A 69 -0.63 -0.67 -0.75
CA VAL A 69 0.33 0.42 -1.05
C VAL A 69 1.24 0.06 -2.21
N ASP A 70 1.62 1.05 -3.01
CA ASP A 70 2.70 0.93 -3.99
C ASP A 70 4.06 1.18 -3.32
N LEU A 71 4.96 0.20 -3.35
CA LEU A 71 6.32 0.37 -2.88
C LEU A 71 7.07 1.37 -3.78
N PRO A 72 8.04 2.14 -3.23
CA PRO A 72 8.91 3.01 -4.03
C PRO A 72 9.47 2.28 -5.24
N GLY A 73 9.53 2.94 -6.39
CA GLY A 73 9.97 2.30 -7.64
C GLY A 73 8.86 1.58 -8.43
N LEU A 74 7.70 1.31 -7.84
CA LEU A 74 6.68 0.43 -8.39
C LEU A 74 5.30 1.11 -8.47
N GLY A 75 4.44 0.61 -9.37
CA GLY A 75 3.11 1.18 -9.60
C GLY A 75 3.15 2.68 -9.89
N TYR A 76 2.32 3.43 -9.15
CA TYR A 76 2.23 4.89 -9.19
C TYR A 76 3.18 5.60 -8.22
N ALA A 77 4.00 4.87 -7.46
CA ALA A 77 4.99 5.50 -6.59
C ALA A 77 6.13 6.14 -7.41
N GLU A 78 6.72 7.19 -6.84
CA GLU A 78 7.92 7.79 -7.38
C GLU A 78 9.09 6.81 -7.41
N ARG A 79 10.07 7.11 -8.28
CA ARG A 79 11.27 6.29 -8.49
C ARG A 79 12.55 7.12 -8.27
N PRO A 80 12.83 7.60 -7.04
CA PRO A 80 14.01 8.43 -6.80
C PRO A 80 15.30 7.63 -7.01
N ALA A 81 16.27 8.18 -7.73
CA ALA A 81 17.54 7.51 -8.00
C ALA A 81 18.34 7.22 -6.72
N ASP A 82 18.23 8.11 -5.73
CA ASP A 82 18.97 8.04 -4.46
C ASP A 82 18.20 7.32 -3.34
N PHE A 83 17.12 6.60 -3.67
CA PHE A 83 16.35 5.85 -2.67
C PHE A 83 17.06 4.54 -2.28
N ASP A 84 17.04 4.20 -0.99
CA ASP A 84 17.54 2.93 -0.47
C ASP A 84 16.57 1.78 -0.82
N TYR A 85 16.78 1.14 -1.98
CA TYR A 85 15.99 0.00 -2.45
C TYR A 85 16.34 -1.34 -1.79
N THR A 86 17.18 -1.35 -0.75
CA THR A 86 17.41 -2.57 0.03
C THR A 86 16.13 -2.97 0.78
N TRP A 87 16.05 -4.24 1.22
CA TRP A 87 14.95 -4.71 2.06
C TRP A 87 14.76 -3.87 3.32
N THR A 88 15.85 -3.34 3.88
CA THR A 88 15.81 -2.47 5.06
C THR A 88 15.26 -1.09 4.72
N GLY A 89 15.65 -0.52 3.58
CA GLY A 89 15.11 0.76 3.11
C GLY A 89 13.61 0.69 2.80
N LEU A 90 13.17 -0.33 2.08
CA LEU A 90 11.75 -0.62 1.85
C LEU A 90 10.99 -0.89 3.15
N GLY A 91 11.63 -1.60 4.10
CA GLY A 91 11.22 -1.75 5.51
C GLY A 91 10.88 -0.43 6.19
N ARG A 92 11.84 0.49 6.20
CA ARG A 92 11.70 1.82 6.83
C ARG A 92 10.64 2.65 6.12
N TRP A 93 10.56 2.56 4.80
CA TRP A 93 9.54 3.26 4.05
C TRP A 93 8.14 2.71 4.36
N LEU A 94 7.94 1.39 4.45
CA LEU A 94 6.64 0.83 4.79
C LEU A 94 6.18 1.27 6.19
N LEU A 95 7.11 1.36 7.15
CA LEU A 95 6.82 1.93 8.48
C LEU A 95 6.32 3.38 8.38
N ALA A 96 7.04 4.22 7.62
CA ALA A 96 6.62 5.60 7.40
C ALA A 96 5.28 5.68 6.63
N ALA A 97 5.00 4.71 5.75
CA ALA A 97 3.74 4.64 5.01
C ALA A 97 2.56 4.32 5.92
N VAL A 98 2.68 3.34 6.82
CA VAL A 98 1.59 3.04 7.76
C VAL A 98 1.38 4.18 8.76
N ASP A 99 2.44 4.89 9.15
CA ASP A 99 2.33 6.10 9.97
C ASP A 99 1.61 7.23 9.21
N ALA A 100 1.99 7.49 7.94
CA ALA A 100 1.36 8.51 7.10
C ALA A 100 -0.10 8.20 6.73
N LEU A 101 -0.48 6.92 6.80
CA LEU A 101 -1.85 6.45 6.62
C LEU A 101 -2.65 6.38 7.93
N GLU A 102 -2.04 6.79 9.05
CA GLU A 102 -2.62 6.83 10.40
C GLU A 102 -3.10 5.44 10.89
N LEU A 103 -2.31 4.39 10.61
CA LEU A 103 -2.65 3.01 10.93
C LEU A 103 -1.91 2.53 12.18
N GLU A 104 -2.58 2.58 13.34
CA GLU A 104 -1.98 2.13 14.60
C GLU A 104 -1.97 0.60 14.78
N ARG A 105 -3.07 -0.06 14.38
CA ARG A 105 -3.25 -1.51 14.42
C ARG A 105 -3.87 -1.96 13.11
N PHE A 106 -3.34 -3.06 12.56
CA PHE A 106 -3.80 -3.60 11.29
C PHE A 106 -3.39 -5.06 11.16
N HIS A 107 -4.11 -5.80 10.33
CA HIS A 107 -3.66 -7.08 9.80
C HIS A 107 -2.72 -6.84 8.63
N LEU A 108 -1.65 -7.63 8.53
CA LEU A 108 -0.65 -7.50 7.48
C LEU A 108 -0.71 -8.72 6.55
N VAL A 109 -0.92 -8.47 5.26
CA VAL A 109 -0.88 -9.44 4.18
C VAL A 109 0.32 -9.13 3.30
N VAL A 110 1.22 -10.10 3.17
CA VAL A 110 2.49 -9.94 2.43
C VAL A 110 2.61 -11.02 1.36
N HIS A 111 3.11 -10.62 0.20
CA HIS A 111 3.44 -11.52 -0.89
C HIS A 111 4.88 -11.25 -1.34
N ASP A 112 5.65 -12.31 -1.57
CA ASP A 112 7.02 -12.23 -2.10
C ASP A 112 7.94 -11.36 -1.18
N ILE A 113 8.68 -10.39 -1.72
CA ILE A 113 9.56 -9.50 -0.95
C ILE A 113 8.83 -8.63 0.09
N GLY A 114 7.49 -8.66 0.12
CA GLY A 114 6.73 -8.09 1.22
C GLY A 114 6.99 -8.80 2.56
N GLY A 115 7.43 -10.06 2.55
CA GLY A 115 7.62 -10.87 3.76
C GLY A 115 8.76 -10.44 4.69
N PRO A 116 9.96 -10.13 4.18
CA PRO A 116 11.08 -9.63 4.99
C PRO A 116 10.87 -8.23 5.59
N ILE A 117 9.88 -7.47 5.09
CA ILE A 117 9.56 -6.10 5.52
C ILE A 117 8.77 -6.17 6.84
N ARG A 118 9.49 -6.40 7.94
CA ARG A 118 8.88 -6.47 9.28
C ARG A 118 8.44 -5.08 9.74
N VAL A 119 7.13 -4.86 9.79
CA VAL A 119 6.57 -3.71 10.51
C VAL A 119 6.52 -4.03 12.00
N ARG A 120 7.17 -3.19 12.82
CA ARG A 120 6.99 -3.20 14.27
C ARG A 120 5.79 -2.32 14.59
N SER A 121 4.66 -2.90 14.97
CA SER A 121 3.58 -2.11 15.56
C SER A 121 4.05 -1.53 16.90
N ARG A 122 3.73 -0.27 17.17
CA ARG A 122 3.90 0.29 18.51
C ARG A 122 3.03 -0.52 19.46
N ARG A 123 3.64 -1.05 20.53
CA ARG A 123 2.85 -1.58 21.64
C ARG A 123 2.07 -0.41 22.22
N SER A 124 0.75 -0.55 22.29
CA SER A 124 -0.08 0.33 23.10
C SER A 124 0.39 0.16 24.55
N THR A 125 1.07 1.18 25.08
CA THR A 125 1.21 1.34 26.53
C THR A 125 -0.14 1.86 27.00
N ALA A 126 -0.94 0.93 27.53
CA ALA A 126 -2.04 1.27 28.43
C ALA A 126 -1.49 1.90 29.71
#